data_AF-A0A6A4WEK2-F1
#
_entry.id   AF-A0A6A4WEK2-F1
#
_cell.length_a   1.000
_cell.length_b   1.000
_cell.length_c   1.000
_cell.angle_alpha   90.00
_cell.angle_beta   90.00
_cell.angle_gamma   90.00
#
_symmetry.space_group_name_H-M   'P 1'
#
loop_
_entity.id
_entity.type
_entity.pdbx_description
1 polymer ?
#
loop_
_entity_poly.entity_id
_entity_poly.type
_entity_poly.pdbx_seq_one_letter_code
_entity_poly.pdbx_strand_id
1 'polypeptide(L)'
;MDGAPFCVKVMLLSCGQFAVVRRCREKSSATEFAAKFIRKRRVASSRRGQPMADIEQEVDLLMQMAHQNVISLHDVFDNDVYVILVLEL
;
A
#
# COMPACT_ATOMS: atom_id res chain seq x y z
N MET A 1 19.02 -0.65 -0.91
CA MET A 1 17.65 -0.87 -0.38
C MET A 1 17.66 -0.53 1.12
N ASP A 2 18.21 0.63 1.46
CA ASP A 2 18.67 0.96 2.81
C ASP A 2 18.00 2.26 3.20
N GLY A 3 16.85 2.20 3.89
CA GLY A 3 16.18 3.42 4.32
C GLY A 3 14.67 3.36 4.56
N ALA A 4 13.99 2.22 4.31
CA ALA A 4 12.56 2.15 4.62
C ALA A 4 12.33 2.33 6.14
N PRO A 5 11.56 3.35 6.59
CA PRO A 5 11.32 3.65 8.00
C PRO A 5 10.50 2.57 8.71
N PHE A 6 9.93 1.63 7.95
CA PHE A 6 9.14 0.51 8.45
C PHE A 6 9.90 -0.81 8.45
N CYS A 7 9.69 -1.63 9.47
CA CYS A 7 10.02 -3.06 9.48
C CYS A 7 8.77 -3.83 9.06
N VAL A 8 8.83 -4.53 7.92
CA VAL A 8 7.69 -5.31 7.41
C VAL A 8 7.78 -6.72 7.96
N LYS A 9 6.91 -7.09 8.91
CA LYS A 9 6.79 -8.46 9.41
C LYS A 9 5.75 -9.17 8.56
N VAL A 10 6.15 -10.23 7.85
CA VAL A 10 5.26 -10.93 6.92
C VAL A 10 4.13 -11.61 7.68
N MET A 11 2.98 -10.95 7.72
CA MET A 11 1.69 -11.51 8.09
C MET A 11 0.74 -11.17 6.94
N LEU A 12 0.42 -12.17 6.12
CA LEU A 12 -0.52 -12.01 5.01
C LEU A 12 -1.91 -11.78 5.61
N LEU A 13 -2.42 -10.55 5.51
CA LEU A 13 -3.79 -10.25 5.94
C LEU A 13 -4.80 -10.62 4.84
N SER A 14 -4.43 -10.43 3.58
CA SER A 14 -5.26 -10.78 2.42
C SER A 14 -4.42 -10.88 1.14
N CYS A 15 -4.69 -11.87 0.28
CA CYS A 15 -4.15 -11.95 -1.07
C CYS A 15 -5.25 -11.64 -2.10
N GLY A 16 -5.21 -10.44 -2.68
CA GLY A 16 -6.00 -10.11 -3.86
C GLY A 16 -5.29 -10.56 -5.13
N GLN A 17 -6.00 -10.57 -6.27
CA GLN A 17 -5.42 -10.90 -7.58
C GLN A 17 -4.27 -9.94 -7.99
N PHE A 18 -4.27 -8.71 -7.45
CA PHE A 18 -3.36 -7.63 -7.83
C PHE A 18 -2.67 -6.92 -6.67
N ALA A 19 -3.03 -7.24 -5.43
CA ALA A 19 -2.50 -6.59 -4.24
C ALA A 19 -2.25 -7.58 -3.10
N VAL A 20 -1.19 -7.32 -2.33
CA VAL A 20 -0.83 -8.08 -1.13
C VAL A 20 -0.81 -7.13 0.05
N VAL A 21 -1.55 -7.46 1.12
CA VAL A 21 -1.53 -6.67 2.36
C VAL A 21 -0.65 -7.36 3.40
N ARG A 22 0.28 -6.60 4.00
CA ARG A 22 1.18 -7.07 5.05
C ARG A 22 1.13 -6.13 6.24
N ARG A 23 1.20 -6.67 7.45
CA ARG A 23 1.43 -5.87 8.66
C ARG A 23 2.87 -5.31 8.65
N CYS A 24 3.03 -4.03 8.90
CA CYS A 24 4.34 -3.39 9.09
C CYS A 24 4.35 -2.61 10.39
N ARG A 25 5.55 -2.33 10.90
CA ARG A 25 5.76 -1.57 12.13
C ARG A 25 6.73 -0.44 11.84
N GLU A 26 6.38 0.79 12.18
CA GLU A 26 7.31 1.90 12.09
C GLU A 26 8.45 1.71 13.09
N LYS A 27 9.70 1.83 12.64
CA LYS A 27 10.87 1.60 13.51
C LYS A 27 11.00 2.67 14.60
N SER A 28 10.63 3.90 14.28
CA SER A 28 10.79 5.05 15.18
C SER A 28 9.75 5.07 16.30
N SER A 29 8.47 4.95 15.97
CA SER A 29 7.37 4.99 16.96
C SER A 29 6.97 3.62 17.50
N ALA A 30 7.38 2.54 16.82
CA ALA A 30 6.92 1.19 17.10
C ALA A 30 5.41 0.98 16.88
N THR A 31 4.72 1.92 16.22
CA THR A 31 3.32 1.83 15.80
C THR A 31 3.14 0.83 14.66
N GLU A 32 2.01 0.13 14.66
CA GLU A 32 1.68 -0.91 13.68
C GLU A 32 0.74 -0.37 12.61
N PHE A 33 0.98 -0.77 11.37
CA PHE A 33 0.28 -0.33 10.18
C PHE A 33 0.02 -1.51 9.23
N ALA A 34 -0.86 -1.29 8.26
CA ALA A 34 -1.08 -2.20 7.15
C ALA A 34 -0.45 -1.62 5.87
N ALA A 35 0.47 -2.37 5.25
CA ALA A 35 1.06 -2.03 3.96
C ALA A 35 0.38 -2.82 2.83
N LYS A 36 -0.37 -2.14 1.97
CA LYS A 36 -1.02 -2.70 0.77
C LYS A 36 -0.11 -2.49 -0.44
N PHE A 37 0.51 -3.57 -0.90
CA PHE A 37 1.39 -3.60 -2.07
C PHE A 37 0.56 -3.84 -3.33
N ILE A 38 0.35 -2.81 -4.15
CA ILE A 38 -0.40 -2.86 -5.40
C ILE A 38 0.59 -2.95 -6.56
N ARG A 39 0.49 -4.01 -7.36
CA ARG A 39 1.42 -4.23 -8.47
C ARG A 39 1.06 -3.35 -9.66
N LYS A 40 2.01 -2.52 -10.10
CA LYS A 40 1.88 -1.67 -11.29
C LYS A 40 1.77 -2.53 -12.56
N ARG A 41 0.86 -2.15 -13.46
CA ARG A 41 0.79 -2.72 -14.81
C ARG A 41 1.91 -2.10 -15.67
N ARG A 42 2.89 -2.92 -16.04
CA ARG A 42 4.08 -2.46 -16.81
C ARG A 42 3.84 -2.30 -18.32
N VAL A 43 2.87 -3.01 -18.89
CA VAL A 43 2.58 -2.98 -20.33
C VAL A 43 1.07 -2.94 -20.54
N ALA A 44 0.58 -2.08 -21.43
CA ALA A 44 -0.86 -1.90 -21.67
C ALA A 44 -1.57 -3.20 -22.11
N SER A 45 -0.86 -4.09 -22.82
CA SER A 45 -1.37 -5.41 -23.24
C SER A 45 -1.36 -6.48 -22.15
N SER A 46 -0.75 -6.22 -20.99
CA SER A 46 -0.68 -7.16 -19.87
C SER A 46 -1.97 -7.13 -19.06
N ARG A 47 -2.58 -8.31 -18.85
CA ARG A 47 -3.65 -8.50 -17.86
C ARG A 47 -3.13 -8.65 -16.42
N ARG A 48 -1.82 -8.57 -16.20
CA ARG A 48 -1.19 -8.65 -14.87
C ARG A 48 -0.88 -7.26 -14.33
N GLY A 49 -1.40 -6.95 -13.15
CA GLY A 49 -1.21 -5.68 -12.43
C GLY A 49 -2.32 -4.65 -12.69
N GLN A 50 -2.41 -3.68 -11.80
CA GLN A 50 -3.40 -2.61 -11.83
C GLN A 50 -2.87 -1.42 -12.65
N PRO A 51 -3.67 -0.79 -13.52
CA PRO A 51 -3.22 0.37 -14.28
C PRO A 51 -3.01 1.56 -13.34
N MET A 52 -2.09 2.46 -13.68
CA MET A 52 -1.78 3.62 -12.83
C MET A 52 -3.03 4.41 -12.46
N ALA A 53 -3.89 4.71 -13.42
CA ALA A 53 -5.12 5.47 -13.20
C ALA A 53 -6.02 4.89 -12.09
N ASP A 54 -6.19 3.56 -12.03
CA ASP A 54 -6.98 2.93 -10.97
C ASP A 54 -6.27 3.00 -9.62
N ILE A 55 -4.93 2.94 -9.60
CA ILE A 55 -4.14 3.07 -8.38
C ILE A 55 -4.20 4.51 -7.85
N GLU A 56 -4.06 5.49 -8.73
CA GLU A 56 -4.17 6.92 -8.42
C GLU A 56 -5.56 7.24 -7.88
N GLN A 57 -6.61 6.75 -8.54
CA GLN A 57 -7.99 6.91 -8.05
C GLN A 57 -8.18 6.29 -6.66
N GLU A 58 -7.58 5.12 -6.40
CA GLU A 58 -7.67 4.48 -5.09
C GLU A 58 -6.96 5.31 -4.00
N VAL A 59 -5.80 5.90 -4.32
CA VAL A 59 -5.09 6.83 -3.43
C VAL A 59 -5.92 8.08 -3.16
N ASP A 60 -6.48 8.70 -4.19
CA ASP A 60 -7.29 9.92 -4.07
C ASP A 60 -8.54 9.70 -3.21
N LEU A 61 -9.19 8.54 -3.36
CA LEU A 61 -10.34 8.17 -2.53
C LEU A 61 -9.92 7.99 -1.08
N LEU A 62 -8.81 7.30 -0.81
CA LEU A 62 -8.31 7.10 0.55
C LEU A 62 -7.86 8.41 1.20
N MET A 63 -7.26 9.33 0.45
CA MET A 63 -6.87 10.67 0.94
C MET A 63 -8.08 11.52 1.32
N GLN A 64 -9.21 11.37 0.62
CA GLN A 64 -10.44 12.12 0.91
C GLN A 64 -11.22 11.53 2.10
N MET A 65 -10.98 10.27 2.47
CA MET A 65 -11.69 9.58 3.55
C MET A 65 -10.96 9.73 4.90
N ALA A 66 -10.87 10.95 5.41
CA ALA A 66 -10.41 11.20 6.78
C ALA A 66 -11.61 11.18 7.75
N HIS A 67 -11.92 10.01 8.32
CA HIS A 67 -12.98 9.86 9.32
C HIS A 67 -12.55 8.94 10.45
N GLN A 68 -12.98 9.22 11.68
CA GLN A 68 -12.60 8.47 12.90
C GLN A 68 -12.86 6.96 12.86
N ASN A 69 -13.71 6.49 11.93
CA ASN A 69 -14.10 5.08 11.79
C ASN A 69 -13.70 4.49 10.43
N VAL A 70 -12.87 5.21 9.66
CA VAL A 70 -12.38 4.77 8.35
C VAL A 70 -10.88 4.69 8.42
N ILE A 71 -10.31 3.66 7.79
CA ILE A 71 -8.88 3.43 7.75
C ILE A 71 -8.21 4.61 7.05
N SER A 72 -7.37 5.36 7.77
CA SER A 72 -6.63 6.50 7.23
C SER A 72 -5.38 6.05 6.46
N LEU A 73 -5.08 6.77 5.40
CA LEU A 73 -3.81 6.64 4.67
C LEU A 73 -2.72 7.42 5.41
N HIS A 74 -1.74 6.69 5.94
CA HIS A 74 -0.60 7.25 6.67
C HIS A 74 0.51 7.71 5.71
N ASP A 75 0.88 6.88 4.72
CA ASP A 75 1.94 7.21 3.77
C ASP A 75 1.79 6.41 2.46
N VAL A 76 2.43 6.88 1.39
CA VAL A 76 2.44 6.24 0.06
C VAL A 76 3.86 6.12 -0.46
N PHE A 77 4.28 4.90 -0.78
CA PHE A 77 5.57 4.63 -1.42
C PHE A 77 5.37 4.17 -2.86
N ASP A 78 6.04 4.84 -3.78
CA ASP A 78 6.10 4.46 -5.19
C ASP A 78 7.47 3.85 -5.51
N ASN A 79 7.48 2.67 -6.15
CA ASN A 79 8.65 2.15 -6.86
C ASN A 79 8.25 1.64 -8.26
N ASP A 80 9.23 1.26 -9.09
CA ASP A 80 9.06 0.79 -10.49
C ASP A 80 8.15 -0.44 -10.68
N VAL A 81 7.77 -1.13 -9.61
CA VAL A 81 6.99 -2.37 -9.64
C VAL A 81 5.72 -2.27 -8.81
N TYR A 82 5.74 -1.53 -7.71
CA TYR A 82 4.66 -1.50 -6.74
C TYR A 82 4.38 -0.07 -6.28
N VAL A 83 3.11 0.21 -6.05
CA VAL A 83 2.68 1.28 -5.14
C VAL A 83 2.34 0.63 -3.81
N ILE A 84 2.82 1.19 -2.70
CA ILE A 84 2.63 0.65 -1.36
C ILE A 84 1.88 1.70 -0.56
N LEU A 85 0.66 1.36 -0.15
CA LEU A 85 -0.15 2.22 0.71
C LEU A 85 0.05 1.79 2.15
N VAL A 86 0.51 2.70 3.01
CA VAL A 86 0.62 2.48 4.45
C VAL A 86 -0.63 3.05 5.10
N LEU A 87 -1.38 2.18 5.75
CA LEU A 87 -2.70 2.45 6.32
C LEU A 87 -2.66 2.23 7.83
N GLU A 88 -3.43 3.00 8.59
CA GLU A 88 -3.60 2.79 10.03
C GLU A 88 -4.33 1.46 10.31
N LEU A 89 -3.98 0.76 11.41
CA LEU A 89 -4.58 -0.51 11.84
C LEU A 89 -5.55 -0.33 13.01
#